data_AF-A0A3Q3GP67-F1
#
_entry.id   AF-A0A3Q3GP67-F1
#
_cell.length_a   1.000
_cell.length_b   1.000
_cell.length_c   1.000
_cell.angle_alpha   90.00
_cell.angle_beta   90.00
_cell.angle_gamma   90.00
#
_symmetry.space_group_name_H-M   'P 1'
#
loop_
_entity.id
_entity.type
_entity.pdbx_description
1 polymer ?
#
loop_
_entity_poly.entity_id
_entity_poly.type
_entity_poly.pdbx_seq_one_letter_code
_entity_poly.pdbx_strand_id
1 'polypeptide(L)'
;MMLSSVLLVVLQLCSLQLIVVSRPTCRLQGDLVKSAHDLLKDLGGAFPARCLPYNANILFPRSALSFTVANHMQCGQVLSVVNESLWEAGKIFEDPEGPFPATWDEQKVARFQGLQDRIVEGASCLSGSSDVLTPYFSNVTEILKQQESAACGWKALRRDLVRFLKFTLQTHHTCFIWRSANRL
;
A
#
# COMPACT_ATOMS: atom_id res chain seq x y z
N MET A 1 -47.30 -27.64 0.01
CA MET A 1 -46.14 -27.30 -0.84
C MET A 1 -45.46 -25.97 -0.46
N MET A 2 -46.19 -24.93 -0.01
CA MET A 2 -45.61 -23.62 0.34
C MET A 2 -44.63 -23.63 1.54
N LEU A 3 -44.87 -24.44 2.58
CA LEU A 3 -44.05 -24.47 3.81
C LEU A 3 -42.60 -24.91 3.57
N SER A 4 -42.40 -25.85 2.64
CA SER A 4 -41.08 -26.41 2.30
C SER A 4 -40.22 -25.40 1.55
N SER A 5 -40.82 -24.65 0.62
CA SER A 5 -40.15 -23.60 -0.15
C SER A 5 -39.74 -22.42 0.72
N VAL A 6 -40.57 -22.02 1.68
CA VAL A 6 -40.23 -20.93 2.63
C VAL A 6 -39.07 -21.35 3.54
N LEU A 7 -39.06 -22.58 4.02
CA LEU A 7 -37.97 -23.11 4.86
C LEU A 7 -36.62 -23.16 4.11
N LEU A 8 -36.65 -23.56 2.83
CA LEU A 8 -35.48 -23.56 1.95
C LEU A 8 -34.90 -22.16 1.73
N VAL A 9 -35.76 -21.16 1.49
CA VAL A 9 -35.34 -19.77 1.30
C VAL A 9 -34.74 -19.19 2.59
N VAL A 10 -35.34 -19.48 3.75
CA VAL A 10 -34.80 -19.04 5.05
C VAL A 10 -33.44 -19.68 5.32
N LEU A 11 -33.26 -20.98 5.06
CA LEU A 11 -31.98 -21.67 5.21
C LEU A 11 -30.89 -21.10 4.28
N GLN A 12 -31.24 -20.76 3.04
CA GLN A 12 -30.32 -20.11 2.10
C GLN A 12 -29.92 -18.72 2.58
N LEU A 13 -30.88 -17.91 3.02
CA LEU A 13 -30.61 -16.58 3.58
C LEU A 13 -29.73 -16.66 4.83
N CYS A 14 -30.01 -17.59 5.76
CA CYS A 14 -29.17 -17.82 6.94
C CYS A 14 -27.74 -18.24 6.57
N SER A 15 -27.59 -19.12 5.57
CA SER A 15 -26.28 -19.55 5.07
C SER A 15 -25.49 -18.38 4.45
N LEU A 16 -26.14 -17.53 3.67
CA LEU A 16 -25.54 -16.31 3.12
C LEU A 16 -25.14 -15.32 4.22
N GLN A 17 -25.98 -15.10 5.22
CA GLN A 17 -25.68 -14.23 6.36
C GLN A 17 -24.46 -14.74 7.14
N LEU A 18 -24.37 -16.06 7.37
CA LEU A 18 -23.21 -16.66 8.04
C LEU A 18 -21.93 -16.48 7.22
N ILE A 19 -21.98 -16.64 5.88
CA ILE A 19 -20.81 -16.42 5.00
C ILE A 19 -20.37 -14.94 5.03
N VAL A 20 -21.29 -13.98 5.07
CA VAL A 20 -20.96 -12.55 5.13
C VAL A 20 -20.31 -12.18 6.47
N VAL A 21 -20.83 -12.70 7.58
CA VAL A 21 -20.31 -12.41 8.93
C VAL A 21 -18.97 -13.12 9.20
N SER A 22 -18.72 -14.26 8.56
CA SER A 22 -17.49 -15.05 8.73
C SER A 22 -16.36 -14.70 7.77
N ARG A 23 -16.53 -13.69 6.88
CA ARG A 23 -15.39 -13.19 6.10
C ARG A 23 -14.35 -12.61 7.05
N PRO A 24 -13.12 -13.16 7.12
CA PRO A 24 -12.09 -12.57 7.94
C PRO A 24 -11.90 -11.13 7.49
N THR A 25 -12.00 -10.19 8.43
CA THR A 25 -11.71 -8.79 8.13
C THR A 25 -10.22 -8.68 7.89
N CYS A 26 -9.83 -8.69 6.62
CA CYS A 26 -8.46 -8.48 6.25
C CYS A 26 -8.06 -7.06 6.64
N ARG A 27 -7.07 -6.95 7.51
CA ARG A 27 -6.72 -5.68 8.13
C ARG A 27 -5.22 -5.57 8.29
N LEU A 28 -4.67 -4.42 7.91
CA LEU A 28 -3.26 -4.11 8.09
C LEU A 28 -3.01 -3.48 9.46
N GLN A 29 -1.87 -3.78 10.07
CA GLN A 29 -1.42 -3.11 11.29
C GLN A 29 -0.92 -1.70 10.95
N GLY A 30 -1.65 -0.68 11.41
CA GLY A 30 -1.32 0.73 11.17
C GLY A 30 0.06 1.11 11.71
N ASP A 31 0.48 0.50 12.82
CA ASP A 31 1.81 0.71 13.42
C ASP A 31 2.95 0.27 12.50
N LEU A 32 2.77 -0.84 11.76
CA LEU A 32 3.77 -1.31 10.79
C LEU A 32 3.85 -0.37 9.59
N VAL A 33 2.69 0.01 9.04
CA VAL A 33 2.60 0.94 7.91
C VAL A 33 3.20 2.32 8.28
N LYS A 34 2.94 2.79 9.50
CA LYS A 34 3.54 4.01 10.05
C LYS A 34 5.05 3.90 10.19
N SER A 35 5.54 2.78 10.71
CA SER A 35 6.98 2.54 10.84
C SER A 35 7.68 2.49 9.47
N ALA A 36 7.05 1.88 8.48
CA ALA A 36 7.54 1.86 7.10
C ALA A 36 7.56 3.27 6.48
N HIS A 37 6.49 4.05 6.69
CA HIS A 37 6.43 5.47 6.30
C HIS A 37 7.58 6.27 6.94
N ASP A 38 7.81 6.12 8.24
CA ASP A 38 8.81 6.91 8.97
C ASP A 38 10.24 6.58 8.49
N LEU A 39 10.54 5.30 8.24
CA LEU A 39 11.81 4.89 7.63
C LEU A 39 12.00 5.51 6.24
N LEU A 40 10.99 5.44 5.36
CA LEU A 40 11.05 6.06 4.04
C LEU A 40 11.21 7.57 4.12
N LYS A 41 10.53 8.23 5.05
CA LYS A 41 10.62 9.68 5.25
C LYS A 41 12.04 10.08 5.63
N ASP A 42 12.69 9.31 6.50
CA ASP A 42 14.02 9.60 7.04
C ASP A 42 15.17 9.17 6.11
N LEU A 43 14.90 8.37 5.08
CA LEU A 43 15.84 8.09 3.99
C LEU A 43 16.08 9.33 3.12
N GLY A 44 17.20 9.42 2.39
CA GLY A 44 17.32 10.26 1.19
C GLY A 44 17.07 11.79 1.26
N GLY A 45 16.88 12.43 2.41
CA GLY A 45 16.83 13.90 2.55
C GLY A 45 15.72 14.61 1.74
N ALA A 46 15.91 15.89 1.42
CA ALA A 46 14.95 16.68 0.64
C ALA A 46 14.89 16.27 -0.85
N PHE A 47 13.77 16.56 -1.53
CA PHE A 47 13.63 16.32 -2.97
C PHE A 47 14.46 17.35 -3.76
N PRO A 48 15.45 16.94 -4.58
CA PRO A 48 16.33 17.89 -5.27
C PRO A 48 15.60 18.67 -6.37
N ALA A 49 15.88 19.97 -6.50
CA ALA A 49 15.32 20.81 -7.58
C ALA A 49 15.67 20.28 -8.98
N ARG A 50 16.88 19.71 -9.15
CA ARG A 50 17.30 19.06 -10.41
C ARG A 50 16.41 17.88 -10.83
N CYS A 51 15.64 17.31 -9.92
CA CYS A 51 14.73 16.19 -10.20
C CYS A 51 13.31 16.65 -10.55
N LEU A 52 13.03 17.96 -10.56
CA LEU A 52 11.72 18.50 -10.93
C LEU A 52 11.26 18.16 -12.36
N PRO A 53 12.12 18.11 -13.40
CA PRO A 53 11.68 17.71 -14.74
C PRO A 53 11.10 16.29 -14.80
N TYR A 54 11.66 15.36 -14.01
CA TYR A 54 11.18 13.98 -13.89
C TYR A 54 9.90 13.85 -13.05
N ASN A 55 9.52 14.90 -12.32
CA ASN A 55 8.35 14.93 -11.45
C ASN A 55 7.03 14.89 -12.23
N ALA A 56 6.98 15.53 -13.40
CA ALA A 56 5.76 15.54 -14.23
C ALA A 56 5.41 14.14 -14.76
N ASN A 57 6.43 13.28 -14.91
CA ASN A 57 6.27 11.93 -15.45
C ASN A 57 6.00 10.89 -14.37
N ILE A 58 6.30 11.17 -13.09
CA ILE A 58 6.09 10.24 -11.97
C ILE A 58 5.12 10.88 -10.99
N LEU A 59 3.83 10.57 -11.16
CA LEU A 59 2.78 10.97 -10.23
C LEU A 59 1.99 9.74 -9.80
N PHE A 60 2.00 9.47 -8.50
CA PHE A 60 1.14 8.44 -7.93
C PHE A 60 -0.33 8.65 -8.35
N PRO A 61 -1.00 7.62 -8.88
CA PRO A 61 -2.34 7.77 -9.45
C PRO A 61 -3.36 8.04 -8.33
N ARG A 62 -3.81 9.30 -8.23
CA ARG A 62 -4.87 9.67 -7.26
C ARG A 62 -6.18 8.90 -7.51
N SER A 63 -6.40 8.44 -8.73
CA SER A 63 -7.54 7.58 -9.10
C SER A 63 -7.54 6.21 -8.41
N ALA A 64 -6.43 5.78 -7.79
CA ALA A 64 -6.38 4.53 -7.03
C ALA A 64 -7.37 4.53 -5.85
N LEU A 65 -7.68 5.71 -5.29
CA LEU A 65 -8.72 5.90 -4.29
C LEU A 65 -9.71 6.96 -4.82
N SER A 66 -10.88 6.51 -5.26
CA SER A 66 -11.93 7.37 -5.84
C SER A 66 -12.73 8.17 -4.79
N PHE A 67 -12.34 8.12 -3.53
CA PHE A 67 -13.03 8.74 -2.41
C PHE A 67 -12.05 9.55 -1.53
N THR A 68 -12.55 10.61 -0.91
CA THR A 68 -11.74 11.44 0.00
C THR A 68 -11.52 10.79 1.35
N VAL A 69 -12.55 10.17 1.93
CA VAL A 69 -12.50 9.45 3.22
C VAL A 69 -13.25 8.13 3.04
N ALA A 70 -12.61 7.01 3.34
CA ALA A 70 -13.22 5.69 3.25
C ALA A 70 -14.25 5.47 4.36
N ASN A 71 -15.42 4.95 3.99
CA ASN A 71 -16.31 4.28 4.94
C ASN A 71 -15.89 2.80 5.14
N HIS A 72 -16.57 2.07 6.03
CA HIS A 72 -16.27 0.67 6.32
C HIS A 72 -16.27 -0.23 5.07
N MET A 73 -17.17 0.00 4.12
CA MET A 73 -17.26 -0.79 2.88
C MET A 73 -16.09 -0.51 1.93
N GLN A 74 -15.47 0.67 2.03
CA GLN A 74 -14.34 1.11 1.21
C GLN A 74 -12.97 0.78 1.83
N CYS A 75 -12.91 0.39 3.10
CA CYS A 75 -11.64 0.07 3.76
C CYS A 75 -10.88 -1.06 3.07
N GLY A 76 -11.56 -2.06 2.51
CA GLY A 76 -10.90 -3.12 1.73
C GLY A 76 -10.08 -2.57 0.56
N GLN A 77 -10.61 -1.56 -0.15
CA GLN A 77 -9.90 -0.90 -1.25
C GLN A 77 -8.69 -0.10 -0.74
N VAL A 78 -8.83 0.66 0.35
CA VAL A 78 -7.69 1.38 0.96
C VAL A 78 -6.55 0.42 1.29
N LEU A 79 -6.86 -0.66 1.98
CA LEU A 79 -5.87 -1.64 2.40
C LEU A 79 -5.23 -2.32 1.19
N SER A 80 -6.01 -2.64 0.15
CA SER A 80 -5.48 -3.24 -1.08
C SER A 80 -4.49 -2.32 -1.78
N VAL A 81 -4.82 -1.03 -1.95
CA VAL A 81 -3.92 -0.07 -2.59
C VAL A 81 -2.65 0.17 -1.76
N VAL A 82 -2.76 0.17 -0.43
CA VAL A 82 -1.57 0.23 0.46
C VAL A 82 -0.68 -0.99 0.29
N ASN A 83 -1.28 -2.19 0.27
CA ASN A 83 -0.55 -3.42 0.06
C ASN A 83 0.13 -3.46 -1.32
N GLU A 84 -0.61 -3.16 -2.39
CA GLU A 84 -0.10 -3.13 -3.76
C GLU A 84 1.03 -2.11 -3.92
N SER A 85 0.90 -0.92 -3.32
CA SER A 85 1.95 0.10 -3.35
C SER A 85 3.24 -0.39 -2.70
N LEU A 86 3.13 -1.09 -1.57
CA LEU A 86 4.28 -1.65 -0.87
C LEU A 86 4.85 -2.85 -1.62
N TRP A 87 4.03 -3.75 -2.13
CA TRP A 87 4.46 -4.89 -2.93
C TRP A 87 5.24 -4.47 -4.19
N GLU A 88 4.65 -3.58 -4.99
CA GLU A 88 5.27 -3.11 -6.24
C GLU A 88 6.56 -2.34 -5.98
N ALA A 89 6.61 -1.51 -4.92
CA ALA A 89 7.85 -0.88 -4.50
C ALA A 89 8.92 -1.90 -4.10
N GLY A 90 8.54 -2.99 -3.42
CA GLY A 90 9.46 -4.05 -2.98
C GLY A 90 10.19 -4.68 -4.15
N LYS A 91 9.47 -5.01 -5.22
CA LYS A 91 10.07 -5.51 -6.47
C LYS A 91 11.12 -4.56 -7.04
N ILE A 92 10.92 -3.25 -6.92
CA ILE A 92 11.89 -2.25 -7.38
C ILE A 92 13.13 -2.20 -6.48
N PHE A 93 12.97 -2.34 -5.16
CA PHE A 93 14.10 -2.41 -4.21
C PHE A 93 14.94 -3.68 -4.36
N GLU A 94 14.34 -4.76 -4.86
CA GLU A 94 15.01 -6.04 -5.13
C GLU A 94 15.65 -6.11 -6.53
N ASP A 95 15.31 -5.19 -7.43
CA ASP A 95 15.81 -5.21 -8.82
C ASP A 95 17.32 -4.91 -8.87
N PRO A 96 18.16 -5.86 -9.30
CA PRO A 96 19.61 -5.66 -9.41
C PRO A 96 20.00 -4.63 -10.49
N GLU A 97 19.13 -4.38 -11.49
CA GLU A 97 19.40 -3.42 -12.57
C GLU A 97 19.17 -1.96 -12.13
N GLY A 98 18.47 -1.75 -11.02
CA GLY A 98 18.13 -0.42 -10.52
C GLY A 98 18.55 -0.20 -9.08
N PRO A 99 19.83 -0.35 -8.68
CA PRO A 99 20.22 -0.25 -7.28
C PRO A 99 19.81 1.10 -6.67
N PHE A 100 19.35 1.08 -5.42
CA PHE A 100 19.02 2.32 -4.72
C PHE A 100 20.27 3.21 -4.54
N PRO A 101 20.10 4.53 -4.38
CA PRO A 101 21.24 5.45 -4.37
C PRO A 101 22.17 5.17 -3.19
N ALA A 102 23.49 5.08 -3.42
CA ALA A 102 24.50 4.82 -2.39
C ALA A 102 24.50 5.83 -1.21
N THR A 103 23.88 7.00 -1.38
CA THR A 103 23.65 7.98 -0.31
C THR A 103 22.57 7.57 0.70
N TRP A 104 21.85 6.48 0.46
CA TRP A 104 20.81 5.98 1.36
C TRP A 104 21.44 5.03 2.38
N ASP A 105 20.97 5.12 3.62
CA ASP A 105 21.40 4.25 4.70
C ASP A 105 20.89 2.82 4.47
N GLU A 106 21.81 1.91 4.15
CA GLU A 106 21.51 0.50 3.84
C GLU A 106 20.77 -0.19 4.98
N GLN A 107 21.08 0.12 6.24
CA GLN A 107 20.40 -0.47 7.39
C GLN A 107 18.94 -0.01 7.46
N LYS A 108 18.67 1.27 7.16
CA LYS A 108 17.29 1.79 7.09
C LYS A 108 16.53 1.19 5.91
N VAL A 109 17.17 0.99 4.76
CA VAL A 109 16.56 0.32 3.60
C VAL A 109 16.21 -1.12 3.94
N ALA A 110 17.13 -1.89 4.52
CA ALA A 110 16.88 -3.27 4.92
C ALA A 110 15.75 -3.38 5.97
N ARG A 111 15.70 -2.47 6.95
CA ARG A 111 14.59 -2.41 7.92
C ARG A 111 13.26 -2.07 7.26
N PHE A 112 13.28 -1.20 6.25
CA PHE A 112 12.07 -0.86 5.49
C PHE A 112 11.56 -2.08 4.70
N GLN A 113 12.44 -2.78 3.98
CA GLN A 113 12.11 -4.01 3.25
C GLN A 113 11.55 -5.08 4.20
N GLY A 114 12.18 -5.30 5.35
CA GLY A 114 11.65 -6.24 6.35
C GLY A 114 10.29 -5.86 6.95
N LEU A 115 9.93 -4.57 6.98
CA LEU A 115 8.57 -4.14 7.34
C LEU A 115 7.58 -4.34 6.19
N GLN A 116 8.02 -4.04 4.96
CA GLN A 116 7.25 -4.24 3.74
C GLN A 116 6.86 -5.71 3.59
N ASP A 117 7.79 -6.65 3.74
CA ASP A 117 7.52 -8.10 3.69
C ASP A 117 6.46 -8.50 4.70
N ARG A 118 6.61 -8.07 5.96
CA ARG A 118 5.64 -8.35 7.03
C ARG A 118 4.25 -7.77 6.77
N ILE A 119 4.18 -6.60 6.14
CA ILE A 119 2.90 -5.97 5.77
C ILE A 119 2.25 -6.78 4.66
N VAL A 120 3.00 -7.12 3.61
CA VAL A 120 2.52 -7.89 2.46
C VAL A 120 2.07 -9.30 2.86
N GLU A 121 2.87 -10.02 3.65
CA GLU A 121 2.50 -11.34 4.18
C GLU A 121 1.21 -11.27 5.00
N GLY A 122 1.10 -10.24 5.85
CA GLY A 122 -0.10 -9.97 6.64
C GLY A 122 -1.31 -9.54 5.81
N ALA A 123 -1.12 -9.20 4.54
CA ALA A 123 -2.15 -8.76 3.60
C ALA A 123 -2.66 -9.88 2.68
N SER A 124 -2.21 -11.13 2.86
CA SER A 124 -2.58 -12.29 2.02
C SER A 124 -4.09 -12.52 1.83
N CYS A 125 -4.92 -11.99 2.73
CA CYS A 125 -6.38 -12.02 2.63
C CYS A 125 -7.00 -10.90 1.76
N LEU A 126 -6.22 -9.92 1.28
CA LEU A 126 -6.68 -8.89 0.36
C LEU A 126 -6.66 -9.48 -1.06
N SER A 127 -7.84 -9.63 -1.66
CA SER A 127 -7.97 -10.10 -3.04
C SER A 127 -7.89 -8.92 -4.02
N GLY A 128 -7.05 -9.06 -5.04
CA GLY A 128 -7.01 -8.20 -6.23
C GLY A 128 -5.97 -7.09 -6.14
N SER A 129 -4.96 -7.17 -7.02
CA SER A 129 -4.30 -5.96 -7.51
C SER A 129 -5.37 -5.10 -8.15
N SER A 130 -5.36 -3.81 -7.88
CA SER A 130 -6.26 -2.91 -8.58
C SER A 130 -5.87 -2.78 -10.06
N ASP A 131 -4.66 -3.25 -10.45
CA ASP A 131 -3.95 -2.96 -11.70
C ASP A 131 -3.82 -1.45 -11.99
N VAL A 132 -4.37 -0.59 -11.12
CA VAL A 132 -4.37 0.86 -11.22
C VAL A 132 -2.98 1.40 -10.97
N LEU A 133 -2.16 0.71 -10.17
CA LEU A 133 -0.81 1.14 -9.86
C LEU A 133 0.22 0.62 -10.88
N THR A 134 -0.10 -0.41 -11.66
CA THR A 134 0.82 -1.03 -12.63
C THR A 134 1.44 -0.01 -13.60
N PRO A 135 0.69 0.90 -14.24
CA PRO A 135 1.30 1.88 -15.14
C PRO A 135 2.26 2.84 -14.43
N TYR A 136 1.95 3.22 -13.18
CA TYR A 136 2.83 4.08 -12.39
C TYR A 136 4.15 3.37 -12.07
N PHE A 137 4.10 2.13 -11.57
CA PHE A 137 5.31 1.40 -11.23
C PHE A 137 6.13 1.00 -12.45
N SER A 138 5.49 0.67 -13.59
CA SER A 138 6.19 0.44 -14.86
C SER A 138 7.01 1.66 -15.29
N ASN A 139 6.41 2.85 -15.25
CA ASN A 139 7.09 4.09 -15.63
C ASN A 139 8.24 4.44 -14.65
N VAL A 140 8.04 4.22 -13.34
CA VAL A 140 9.13 4.36 -12.35
C VAL A 140 10.28 3.42 -12.71
N THR A 141 10.01 2.14 -12.98
CA THR A 141 11.02 1.16 -13.37
C THR A 141 11.76 1.57 -14.64
N GLU A 142 11.06 2.04 -15.67
CA GLU A 142 11.68 2.54 -16.91
C GLU A 142 12.64 3.72 -16.64
N ILE A 143 12.27 4.65 -15.76
CA ILE A 143 13.12 5.77 -15.37
C ILE A 143 14.32 5.29 -14.54
N LEU A 144 14.14 4.26 -13.71
CA LEU A 144 15.24 3.69 -12.92
C LEU A 144 16.28 2.97 -13.79
N LYS A 145 15.86 2.38 -14.92
CA LYS A 145 16.77 1.75 -15.89
C LYS A 145 17.57 2.76 -16.71
N GLN A 146 17.16 4.02 -16.75
CA GLN A 146 17.89 5.10 -17.40
C GLN A 146 18.95 5.68 -16.45
N GLN A 147 20.23 5.40 -16.73
CA GLN A 147 21.34 5.72 -15.83
C GLN A 147 21.38 7.19 -15.35
N GLU A 148 21.11 8.15 -16.24
CA GLU A 148 21.14 9.58 -15.92
C GLU A 148 19.98 10.04 -15.02
N SER A 149 18.84 9.34 -15.07
CA SER A 149 17.61 9.71 -14.35
C SER A 149 17.29 8.81 -13.15
N ALA A 150 17.99 7.68 -13.00
CA ALA A 150 17.78 6.71 -11.93
C ALA A 150 17.77 7.33 -10.52
N ALA A 151 18.73 8.22 -10.22
CA ALA A 151 18.78 8.91 -8.94
C ALA A 151 17.53 9.75 -8.68
N CYS A 152 16.95 10.38 -9.71
CA CYS A 152 15.72 11.14 -9.60
C CYS A 152 14.48 10.24 -9.54
N GLY A 153 14.46 9.11 -10.27
CA GLY A 153 13.43 8.08 -10.15
C GLY A 153 13.29 7.58 -8.71
N TRP A 154 14.41 7.26 -8.06
CA TRP A 154 14.43 6.85 -6.65
C TRP A 154 13.90 7.91 -5.69
N LYS A 155 14.25 9.18 -5.91
CA LYS A 155 13.72 10.30 -5.11
C LYS A 155 12.22 10.49 -5.33
N ALA A 156 11.73 10.29 -6.55
CA ALA A 156 10.31 10.40 -6.89
C ALA A 156 9.49 9.26 -6.26
N LEU A 157 9.94 8.01 -6.41
CA LEU A 157 9.32 6.83 -5.79
C LEU A 157 9.20 7.00 -4.28
N ARG A 158 10.31 7.32 -3.59
CA ARG A 158 10.30 7.56 -2.14
C ARG A 158 9.30 8.63 -1.75
N ARG A 159 9.34 9.78 -2.41
CA ARG A 159 8.48 10.93 -2.12
C ARG A 159 7.01 10.57 -2.25
N ASP A 160 6.65 9.83 -3.29
CA ASP A 160 5.27 9.46 -3.57
C ASP A 160 4.75 8.41 -2.58
N LEU A 161 5.56 7.40 -2.25
CA LEU A 161 5.24 6.44 -1.18
C LEU A 161 5.07 7.15 0.16
N VAL A 162 5.99 8.05 0.55
CA VAL A 162 5.88 8.81 1.81
C VAL A 162 4.58 9.60 1.85
N ARG A 163 4.23 10.32 0.78
CA ARG A 163 2.98 11.09 0.73
C ARG A 163 1.75 10.20 0.78
N PHE A 164 1.75 9.12 0.02
CA PHE A 164 0.62 8.21 -0.06
C PHE A 164 0.37 7.50 1.27
N LEU A 165 1.41 6.92 1.89
CA LEU A 165 1.28 6.27 3.18
C LEU A 165 0.85 7.26 4.28
N LYS A 166 1.39 8.48 4.27
CA LYS A 166 0.93 9.54 5.20
C LYS A 166 -0.55 9.84 5.00
N PHE A 167 -0.97 10.02 3.75
CA PHE A 167 -2.36 10.32 3.40
C PHE A 167 -3.30 9.21 3.89
N THR A 168 -2.98 7.94 3.64
CA THR A 168 -3.84 6.82 4.06
C THR A 168 -3.87 6.65 5.59
N LEU A 169 -2.72 6.78 6.27
CA LEU A 169 -2.63 6.72 7.73
C LEU A 169 -3.44 7.82 8.42
N GLN A 170 -3.49 9.03 7.84
CA GLN A 170 -4.21 10.17 8.41
C GLN A 170 -5.70 10.15 8.05
N THR A 171 -6.01 9.98 6.77
CA THR A 171 -7.37 10.14 6.23
C THR A 171 -8.20 8.88 6.35
N HIS A 172 -7.56 7.71 6.42
CA HIS A 172 -8.20 6.40 6.51
C HIS A 172 -7.75 5.63 7.74
N HIS A 173 -7.41 6.35 8.81
CA HIS A 173 -6.94 5.80 10.09
C HIS A 173 -7.83 4.64 10.61
N THR A 174 -9.15 4.76 10.44
CA THR A 174 -10.14 3.77 10.90
C THR A 174 -10.12 2.46 10.12
N CYS A 175 -9.47 2.40 8.95
CA CYS A 175 -9.33 1.19 8.16
C CYS A 175 -8.21 0.26 8.66
N PHE A 176 -7.29 0.77 9.49
CA PHE A 176 -6.18 0.01 10.05
C PHE A 176 -6.51 -0.55 11.44
N ILE A 177 -5.85 -1.66 11.80
CA ILE A 177 -5.79 -2.09 13.20
C ILE A 177 -4.63 -1.39 13.86
N TRP A 178 -4.91 -0.76 14.99
CA TRP A 178 -3.92 -0.18 15.87
C TRP A 178 -3.78 -1.08 17.08
N ARG A 179 -2.54 -1.38 17.50
CA ARG A 179 -2.38 -1.99 18.81
C ARG A 179 -2.81 -0.94 19.82
N SER A 180 -3.87 -1.20 20.56
CA SER A 180 -4.16 -0.40 21.75
C SER A 180 -2.91 -0.48 22.64
N ALA A 181 -2.30 0.67 22.94
CA ALA A 181 -1.43 0.76 24.09
C ALA A 181 -2.28 0.28 25.27
N ASN A 182 -2.00 -0.93 25.76
CA ASN A 182 -2.73 -1.45 26.90
C ASN A 182 -2.62 -0.40 28.01
N ARG A 183 -3.78 0.02 28.50
CA ARG A 183 -3.93 0.52 29.86
C ARG A 183 -3.21 -0.50 30.74
N LEU A 184 -2.05 -0.11 31.25
CA LEU A 184 -1.44 -0.68 32.45
C LEU A 184 -2.34 -0.33 33.64
#